data_AF-A0A1I7LGT6-F1
#
_entry.id   AF-A0A1I7LGT6-F1
#
_cell.length_a   1.000
_cell.length_b   1.000
_cell.length_c   1.000
_cell.angle_alpha   90.00
_cell.angle_beta   90.00
_cell.angle_gamma   90.00
#
_symmetry.space_group_name_H-M   'P 1'
#
loop_
_entity.id
_entity.type
_entity.pdbx_description
1 polymer ?
#
loop_
_entity_poly.entity_id
_entity_poly.type
_entity_poly.pdbx_seq_one_letter_code
_entity_poly.pdbx_strand_id
1 'polypeptide(L)'
;MEATSTRVHPVYWVCMSDATEHASFLEFAFRMNGRPFDIIDATALDFVTRDGVRTPWSLGIMRREDMIASRLRDRRRVFSRSECNAAAARWAALRSEDAPLRIVRNGRLVSAPLTHYDAVLIAQAATNWEVAARVIGRTLHHLAVEVDPPGQGVSDIVLFGRIQALGDAGNLEIKGPGPGMRDYEIRKPTAGLTA
;
A
#
# COMPACT_ATOMS: atom_id res chain seq x y z
N MET A 1 -5.27 26.14 -5.82
CA MET A 1 -5.29 25.87 -7.27
C MET A 1 -5.31 24.35 -7.43
N GLU A 2 -6.31 23.78 -8.09
CA GLU A 2 -6.44 22.32 -8.23
C GLU A 2 -5.52 21.79 -9.33
N ALA A 3 -4.81 20.68 -9.10
CA ALA A 3 -3.85 20.11 -10.05
C ALA A 3 -4.50 19.64 -11.37
N THR A 4 -5.80 19.32 -11.33
CA THR A 4 -6.62 18.93 -12.49
C THR A 4 -7.25 20.13 -13.20
N SER A 5 -7.01 21.37 -12.74
CA SER A 5 -7.53 22.57 -13.39
C SER A 5 -7.03 22.70 -14.83
N THR A 6 -7.85 23.25 -15.74
CA THR A 6 -7.47 23.52 -17.14
C THR A 6 -6.35 24.54 -17.29
N ARG A 7 -6.05 25.30 -16.23
CA ARG A 7 -5.00 26.34 -16.21
C ARG A 7 -3.63 25.81 -15.78
N VAL A 8 -3.53 24.52 -15.46
CA VAL A 8 -2.30 23.89 -14.94
C VAL A 8 -1.86 22.79 -15.91
N HIS A 9 -0.55 22.72 -16.17
CA HIS A 9 0.09 21.56 -16.79
C HIS A 9 0.79 20.74 -15.69
N PRO A 10 0.14 19.69 -15.17
CA PRO A 10 0.66 18.96 -14.02
C PRO A 10 1.84 18.06 -14.42
N VAL A 11 2.74 17.86 -13.44
CA VAL A 11 3.78 16.82 -13.49
C VAL A 11 3.47 15.85 -12.35
N TYR A 12 3.03 14.64 -12.68
CA TYR A 12 2.67 13.61 -11.70
C TYR A 12 3.87 12.73 -11.39
N TRP A 13 4.22 12.61 -10.11
CA TRP A 13 5.30 11.73 -9.64
C TRP A 13 4.66 10.49 -9.04
N VAL A 14 5.16 9.30 -9.40
CA VAL A 14 4.58 8.04 -8.91
C VAL A 14 5.62 6.92 -8.83
N CYS A 15 5.41 5.98 -7.90
CA CYS A 15 5.94 4.62 -7.96
C CYS A 15 4.75 3.64 -7.94
N MET A 16 4.52 2.95 -9.06
CA MET A 16 3.38 2.05 -9.27
C MET A 16 3.49 0.73 -8.47
N SER A 17 4.63 0.51 -7.81
CA SER A 17 4.83 -0.60 -6.88
C SER A 17 4.05 -0.39 -5.57
N ASP A 18 3.78 0.86 -5.19
CA ASP A 18 2.96 1.18 -4.03
C ASP A 18 1.48 1.27 -4.44
N ALA A 19 0.61 0.54 -3.73
CA ALA A 19 -0.81 0.49 -4.06
C ALA A 19 -1.53 1.84 -3.90
N THR A 20 -1.11 2.66 -2.95
CA THR A 20 -1.71 3.97 -2.67
C THR A 20 -1.34 4.98 -3.76
N GLU A 21 -0.07 5.04 -4.11
CA GLU A 21 0.43 5.89 -5.20
C GLU A 21 -0.18 5.47 -6.56
N HIS A 22 -0.22 4.16 -6.85
CA HIS A 22 -0.82 3.64 -8.06
C HIS A 22 -2.33 3.95 -8.13
N ALA A 23 -3.08 3.77 -7.03
CA ALA A 23 -4.50 4.12 -6.98
C ALA A 23 -4.71 5.62 -7.21
N SER A 24 -3.93 6.45 -6.53
CA SER A 24 -3.98 7.92 -6.65
C SER A 24 -3.67 8.38 -8.07
N PHE A 25 -2.72 7.72 -8.73
CA PHE A 25 -2.38 7.99 -10.12
C PHE A 25 -3.52 7.65 -11.09
N LEU A 26 -4.14 6.47 -10.94
CA LEU A 26 -5.25 6.05 -11.79
C LEU A 26 -6.46 6.98 -11.63
N GLU A 27 -6.72 7.40 -10.39
CA GLU A 27 -7.77 8.37 -10.05
C GLU A 27 -7.48 9.74 -10.69
N PHE A 28 -6.24 10.21 -10.60
CA PHE A 28 -5.80 11.45 -11.24
C PHE A 28 -5.95 11.38 -12.76
N ALA A 29 -5.44 10.32 -13.41
CA ALA A 29 -5.55 10.12 -14.85
C ALA A 29 -7.01 10.07 -15.31
N PHE A 30 -7.89 9.44 -14.52
CA PHE A 30 -9.33 9.45 -14.74
C PHE A 30 -9.91 10.87 -14.71
N ARG A 31 -9.55 11.70 -13.72
CA ARG A 31 -9.99 13.12 -13.66
C ARG A 31 -9.43 13.98 -14.79
N MET A 32 -8.24 13.66 -15.30
CA MET A 32 -7.66 14.37 -16.44
C MET A 32 -8.47 14.14 -17.73
N ASN A 33 -9.28 13.08 -17.81
CA ASN A 33 -10.21 12.82 -18.92
C ASN A 33 -9.56 12.96 -20.32
N GLY A 34 -8.39 12.34 -20.48
CA GLY A 34 -7.62 12.36 -21.73
C GLY A 34 -6.85 13.66 -22.00
N ARG A 35 -6.86 14.64 -21.07
CA ARG A 35 -5.95 15.79 -21.13
C ARG A 35 -4.51 15.32 -20.88
N PRO A 36 -3.54 15.83 -21.65
CA PRO A 36 -2.15 15.49 -21.46
C PRO A 36 -1.60 16.09 -20.17
N PHE A 37 -0.63 15.39 -19.58
CA PHE A 37 0.20 15.84 -18.46
C PHE A 37 1.56 15.15 -18.56
N ASP A 38 2.52 15.56 -17.74
CA ASP A 38 3.80 14.85 -17.68
C ASP A 38 3.87 13.92 -16.49
N ILE A 39 4.56 12.80 -16.65
CA ILE A 39 4.78 11.81 -15.60
C ILE A 39 6.28 11.67 -15.32
N ILE A 40 6.60 11.47 -14.05
CA ILE A 40 7.89 10.97 -13.58
C ILE A 40 7.60 9.67 -12.83
N ASP A 41 7.97 8.55 -13.44
CA ASP A 41 7.71 7.22 -12.94
C ASP A 41 9.00 6.60 -12.37
N ALA A 42 8.98 6.31 -11.08
CA ALA A 42 10.07 5.69 -10.33
C ALA A 42 9.96 4.15 -10.25
N THR A 43 8.91 3.56 -10.83
CA THR A 43 8.66 2.11 -10.80
C THR A 43 9.82 1.33 -11.40
N ALA A 44 10.26 0.28 -10.68
CA ALA A 44 11.33 -0.62 -11.11
C ALA A 44 12.64 0.09 -11.49
N LEU A 45 12.87 1.30 -10.98
CA LEU A 45 14.14 1.99 -11.19
C LEU A 45 15.13 1.58 -10.09
N ASP A 46 16.33 1.22 -10.51
CA ASP A 46 17.47 1.09 -9.62
C ASP A 46 18.01 2.48 -9.28
N PHE A 47 17.95 2.83 -8.01
CA PHE A 47 18.50 4.05 -7.45
C PHE A 47 19.90 3.80 -6.91
N VAL A 48 20.82 4.69 -7.28
CA VAL A 48 22.13 4.75 -6.64
C VAL A 48 21.96 5.49 -5.31
N THR A 49 22.05 4.75 -4.21
CA THR A 49 22.00 5.31 -2.85
C THR A 49 23.38 5.27 -2.20
N ARG A 50 23.54 5.95 -1.06
CA ARG A 50 24.76 5.84 -0.23
C ARG A 50 25.08 4.39 0.15
N ASP A 51 24.06 3.57 0.35
CA ASP A 51 24.17 2.20 0.87
C ASP A 51 24.18 1.15 -0.26
N GLY A 52 24.31 1.58 -1.51
CA GLY A 52 24.32 0.73 -2.71
C GLY A 52 23.14 0.97 -3.65
N VAL A 53 22.97 0.07 -4.62
CA VAL A 53 21.86 0.13 -5.58
C VAL A 53 20.60 -0.44 -4.93
N ARG A 54 19.48 0.28 -5.01
CA ARG A 54 18.19 -0.14 -4.44
C ARG A 54 17.04 0.14 -5.39
N THR A 55 16.05 -0.73 -5.41
CA THR A 55 14.78 -0.52 -6.12
C THR A 55 13.69 -0.13 -5.11
N PRO A 56 13.31 1.16 -4.98
CA PRO A 56 12.29 1.59 -4.05
C PRO A 56 10.91 1.17 -4.53
N TRP A 57 10.04 0.83 -3.59
CA TRP A 57 8.65 0.48 -3.86
C TRP A 57 7.69 1.66 -3.67
N SER A 58 8.14 2.80 -3.13
CA SER A 58 7.34 4.01 -2.91
C SER A 58 8.23 5.25 -3.03
N LEU A 59 7.66 6.38 -3.46
CA LEU A 59 8.31 7.68 -3.39
C LEU A 59 8.55 8.13 -1.94
N GLY A 60 7.67 7.76 -1.00
CA GLY A 60 7.72 8.20 0.39
C GLY A 60 8.93 7.68 1.18
N ILE A 61 9.58 6.63 0.70
CA ILE A 61 10.79 6.06 1.32
C ILE A 61 12.09 6.59 0.70
N MET A 62 11.99 7.39 -0.35
CA MET A 62 13.14 7.85 -1.10
C MET A 62 13.71 9.13 -0.51
N ARG A 63 15.04 9.19 -0.40
CA ARG A 63 15.73 10.41 0.02
C ARG A 63 15.89 11.35 -1.16
N ARG A 64 15.87 12.65 -0.88
CA ARG A 64 16.07 13.69 -1.89
C ARG A 64 17.40 13.51 -2.63
N GLU A 65 18.45 13.13 -1.92
CA GLU A 65 19.79 12.95 -2.46
C GLU A 65 19.81 11.81 -3.46
N ASP A 66 19.13 10.69 -3.16
CA ASP A 66 19.02 9.52 -4.04
C ASP A 66 18.23 9.86 -5.32
N MET A 67 17.17 10.67 -5.21
CA MET A 67 16.38 11.16 -6.36
C MET A 67 17.22 12.03 -7.31
N ILE A 68 18.09 12.89 -6.75
CA ILE A 68 18.98 13.76 -7.51
C ILE A 68 20.10 12.94 -8.16
N ALA A 69 20.77 12.07 -7.39
CA ALA A 69 21.86 11.22 -7.86
C ALA A 69 21.41 10.30 -9.00
N SER A 70 20.19 9.76 -8.90
CA SER A 70 19.59 8.89 -9.92
C SER A 70 18.90 9.66 -11.05
N ARG A 71 19.00 10.99 -11.08
CA ARG A 71 18.45 11.87 -12.13
C ARG A 71 16.96 11.63 -12.40
N LEU A 72 16.17 11.37 -11.36
CA LEU A 72 14.76 10.98 -11.52
C LEU A 72 13.95 12.02 -12.30
N ARG A 73 14.26 13.31 -12.12
CA ARG A 73 13.61 14.41 -12.85
C ARG A 73 13.77 14.31 -14.37
N ASP A 74 14.88 13.76 -14.86
CA ASP A 74 15.19 13.66 -16.29
C ASP A 74 14.33 12.59 -16.98
N ARG A 75 13.67 11.72 -16.20
CA ARG A 75 12.70 10.75 -16.71
C ARG A 75 11.34 11.34 -17.02
N ARG A 76 11.15 12.65 -16.80
CA ARG A 76 9.93 13.37 -17.16
C ARG A 76 9.60 13.11 -18.62
N ARG A 77 8.41 12.58 -18.87
CA ARG A 77 7.86 12.42 -20.22
C ARG A 77 6.40 12.82 -20.27
N VAL A 78 5.92 13.11 -21.46
CA VAL A 78 4.49 13.27 -21.70
C VAL A 78 3.80 11.93 -21.44
N PHE A 79 2.72 11.97 -20.66
CA PHE A 79 1.77 10.89 -20.52
C PHE A 79 0.69 11.07 -21.60
N SER A 80 0.72 10.19 -22.58
CA SER A 80 -0.07 10.34 -23.80
C SER A 80 -1.56 10.16 -23.56
N ARG A 81 -2.39 10.66 -24.48
CA ARG A 81 -3.86 10.50 -24.41
C ARG A 81 -4.28 9.02 -24.37
N SER A 82 -3.60 8.14 -25.10
CA SER A 82 -3.89 6.70 -25.08
C SER A 82 -3.60 6.08 -23.72
N GLU A 83 -2.49 6.47 -23.08
CA GLU A 83 -2.16 6.02 -21.73
C GLU A 83 -3.14 6.58 -20.69
N CYS A 84 -3.55 7.86 -20.80
CA CYS A 84 -4.61 8.44 -19.97
C CYS A 84 -5.91 7.64 -20.08
N ASN A 85 -6.33 7.31 -21.30
CA ASN A 85 -7.56 6.56 -21.55
C ASN A 85 -7.46 5.14 -20.96
N ALA A 86 -6.32 4.48 -21.10
CA ALA A 86 -6.10 3.15 -20.53
C ALA A 86 -6.12 3.17 -18.99
N ALA A 87 -5.48 4.16 -18.37
CA ALA A 87 -5.50 4.36 -16.91
C ALA A 87 -6.92 4.66 -16.40
N ALA A 88 -7.65 5.54 -17.09
CA ALA A 88 -9.03 5.88 -16.75
C ALA A 88 -9.96 4.67 -16.87
N ALA A 89 -9.83 3.87 -17.93
CA ALA A 89 -10.59 2.63 -18.09
C ALA A 89 -10.26 1.62 -16.98
N ARG A 90 -8.98 1.48 -16.61
CA ARG A 90 -8.59 0.61 -15.49
C ARG A 90 -9.19 1.08 -14.17
N TRP A 91 -9.18 2.38 -13.91
CA TRP A 91 -9.79 2.95 -12.71
C TRP A 91 -11.30 2.71 -12.67
N ALA A 92 -12.00 2.91 -13.79
CA ALA A 92 -13.43 2.65 -13.89
C ALA A 92 -13.76 1.18 -13.61
N ALA A 93 -12.99 0.25 -14.18
CA ALA A 93 -13.13 -1.18 -13.89
C ALA A 93 -12.93 -1.47 -12.39
N LEU A 94 -11.84 -0.97 -11.79
CA LEU A 94 -11.59 -1.13 -10.35
C LEU A 94 -12.73 -0.58 -9.51
N ARG A 95 -13.31 0.57 -9.86
CA ARG A 95 -14.43 1.16 -9.11
C ARG A 95 -15.73 0.37 -9.22
N SER A 96 -15.89 -0.44 -10.27
CA SER A 96 -17.02 -1.35 -10.43
C SER A 96 -16.85 -2.67 -9.68
N GLU A 97 -15.63 -2.99 -9.23
CA GLU A 97 -15.32 -4.19 -8.45
C GLU A 97 -15.72 -3.97 -6.96
N ASP A 98 -16.59 -4.83 -6.44
CA ASP A 98 -17.01 -4.82 -5.02
C ASP A 98 -15.93 -5.44 -4.12
N ALA A 99 -14.88 -4.67 -3.86
CA ALA A 99 -13.80 -5.09 -3.01
C ALA A 99 -13.22 -3.90 -2.22
N PRO A 100 -12.96 -4.07 -0.91
CA PRO A 100 -12.58 -2.96 -0.03
C PRO A 100 -11.10 -2.58 -0.12
N LEU A 101 -10.23 -3.49 -0.58
CA LEU A 101 -8.80 -3.23 -0.65
C LEU A 101 -8.29 -3.20 -2.09
N ARG A 102 -7.18 -2.49 -2.29
CA ARG A 102 -6.41 -2.44 -3.53
C ARG A 102 -4.96 -2.80 -3.21
N ILE A 103 -4.41 -3.75 -3.95
CA ILE A 103 -3.03 -4.23 -3.78
C ILE A 103 -2.32 -4.23 -5.13
N VAL A 104 -0.98 -4.22 -5.13
CA VAL A 104 -0.19 -4.39 -6.35
C VAL A 104 0.21 -5.86 -6.49
N ARG A 105 -0.24 -6.49 -7.57
CA ARG A 105 0.15 -7.85 -7.93
C ARG A 105 0.67 -7.86 -9.37
N ASN A 106 1.88 -8.38 -9.58
CA ASN A 106 2.53 -8.42 -10.89
C ASN A 106 2.56 -7.04 -11.58
N GLY A 107 2.89 -5.99 -10.81
CA GLY A 107 2.95 -4.62 -11.30
C GLY A 107 1.59 -3.95 -11.60
N ARG A 108 0.47 -4.60 -11.25
CA ARG A 108 -0.87 -4.08 -11.49
C ARG A 108 -1.64 -3.88 -10.20
N LEU A 109 -2.33 -2.75 -10.10
CA LEU A 109 -3.31 -2.55 -9.05
C LEU A 109 -4.52 -3.46 -9.27
N VAL A 110 -4.88 -4.27 -8.28
CA VAL A 110 -6.01 -5.20 -8.31
C VAL A 110 -6.82 -5.12 -7.02
N SER A 111 -8.08 -5.51 -7.09
CA SER A 111 -8.94 -5.66 -5.93
C SER A 111 -8.53 -6.84 -5.05
N ALA A 112 -8.70 -6.68 -3.74
CA ALA A 112 -8.49 -7.73 -2.75
C ALA A 112 -9.59 -7.72 -1.67
N PRO A 113 -9.94 -8.89 -1.11
CA PRO A 113 -10.89 -8.97 0.00
C PRO A 113 -10.32 -8.34 1.27
N LEU A 114 -11.19 -7.94 2.20
CA LEU A 114 -10.78 -7.34 3.47
C LEU A 114 -9.88 -8.29 4.29
N THR A 115 -10.08 -9.60 4.14
CA THR A 115 -9.35 -10.68 4.80
C THR A 115 -7.94 -10.93 4.24
N HIS A 116 -7.51 -10.17 3.22
CA HIS A 116 -6.25 -10.43 2.51
C HIS A 116 -5.03 -10.54 3.43
N TYR A 117 -4.98 -9.75 4.50
CA TYR A 117 -3.86 -9.68 5.45
C TYR A 117 -4.03 -10.57 6.69
N ASP A 118 -5.16 -11.28 6.83
CA ASP A 118 -5.50 -12.02 8.05
C ASP A 118 -4.49 -13.12 8.35
N ALA A 119 -4.06 -13.88 7.32
CA ALA A 119 -3.08 -14.94 7.49
C ALA A 119 -1.73 -14.41 8.00
N VAL A 120 -1.29 -13.25 7.50
CA VAL A 120 -0.05 -12.61 7.95
C VAL A 120 -0.20 -12.09 9.38
N LEU A 121 -1.33 -11.45 9.72
CA LEU A 121 -1.61 -11.01 11.08
C LEU A 121 -1.58 -12.17 12.08
N ILE A 122 -2.23 -13.29 11.75
CA ILE A 122 -2.21 -14.50 12.58
C ILE A 122 -0.78 -15.01 12.71
N ALA A 123 -0.03 -15.11 11.61
CA ALA A 123 1.35 -15.59 11.65
C ALA A 123 2.23 -14.76 12.60
N GLN A 124 2.05 -13.44 12.58
CA GLN A 124 2.80 -12.49 13.39
C GLN A 124 2.39 -12.47 14.87
N ALA A 125 1.21 -12.95 15.24
CA ALA A 125 0.77 -13.02 16.64
C ALA A 125 1.51 -14.11 17.44
N ALA A 126 1.86 -13.81 18.69
CA ALA A 126 2.44 -14.75 19.63
C ALA A 126 1.37 -15.60 20.35
N THR A 127 1.81 -16.68 21.02
CA THR A 127 0.95 -17.47 21.93
C THR A 127 0.79 -16.81 23.30
N ASN A 128 1.71 -15.91 23.68
CA ASN A 128 1.60 -15.08 24.86
C ASN A 128 0.87 -13.77 24.53
N TRP A 129 0.22 -13.18 25.53
CA TRP A 129 -0.44 -11.88 25.40
C TRP A 129 0.54 -10.78 24.97
N GLU A 130 0.13 -9.98 24.01
CA GLU A 130 0.88 -8.82 23.57
C GLU A 130 0.00 -7.69 23.05
N VAL A 131 0.45 -6.46 23.25
CA VAL A 131 -0.24 -5.27 22.73
C VAL A 131 -0.44 -5.37 21.21
N ALA A 132 -1.67 -5.13 20.73
CA ALA A 132 -2.03 -5.24 19.32
C ALA A 132 -1.18 -4.34 18.43
N ALA A 133 -0.87 -3.11 18.88
CA ALA A 133 0.04 -2.20 18.18
C ALA A 133 1.42 -2.82 17.88
N ARG A 134 1.92 -3.72 18.74
CA ARG A 134 3.20 -4.40 18.52
C ARG A 134 3.11 -5.44 17.41
N VAL A 135 1.99 -6.18 17.34
CA VAL A 135 1.72 -7.14 16.26
C VAL A 135 1.51 -6.42 14.93
N ILE A 136 0.76 -5.31 14.94
CA ILE A 136 0.57 -4.45 13.76
C ILE A 136 1.92 -3.92 13.27
N GLY A 137 2.75 -3.38 14.17
CA GLY A 137 4.08 -2.87 13.80
C GLY A 137 4.98 -3.95 13.15
N ARG A 138 5.01 -5.17 13.70
CA ARG A 138 5.71 -6.30 13.09
C ARG A 138 5.13 -6.68 11.73
N THR A 139 3.80 -6.70 11.61
CA THR A 139 3.12 -7.02 10.36
C THR A 139 3.43 -5.99 9.27
N LEU A 140 3.42 -4.70 9.61
CA LEU A 140 3.81 -3.63 8.69
C LEU A 140 5.26 -3.76 8.24
N HIS A 141 6.17 -4.07 9.18
CA HIS A 141 7.58 -4.31 8.84
C HIS A 141 7.73 -5.50 7.88
N HIS A 142 7.11 -6.63 8.21
CA HIS A 142 7.13 -7.84 7.39
C HIS A 142 6.64 -7.56 5.96
N LEU A 143 5.48 -6.91 5.82
CA LEU A 143 4.90 -6.53 4.53
C LEU A 143 5.74 -5.49 3.76
N ALA A 144 6.50 -4.66 4.47
CA ALA A 144 7.35 -3.66 3.84
C ALA A 144 8.65 -4.26 3.28
N VAL A 145 9.32 -5.15 4.03
CA VAL A 145 10.71 -5.53 3.71
C VAL A 145 11.01 -7.03 3.67
N GLU A 146 10.15 -7.89 4.22
CA GLU A 146 10.43 -9.33 4.34
C GLU A 146 9.66 -10.20 3.32
N VAL A 147 8.73 -9.59 2.58
CA VAL A 147 7.98 -10.24 1.50
C VAL A 147 8.57 -9.92 0.13
N ASP A 148 8.32 -10.80 -0.84
CA ASP A 148 8.70 -10.62 -2.23
C ASP A 148 7.45 -10.57 -3.13
N PRO A 149 7.20 -9.47 -3.87
CA PRO A 149 7.96 -8.21 -3.86
C PRO A 149 7.73 -7.40 -2.57
N PRO A 150 8.70 -6.56 -2.14
CA PRO A 150 8.55 -5.69 -0.97
C PRO A 150 7.47 -4.61 -1.19
N GLY A 151 7.13 -3.89 -0.12
CA GLY A 151 6.19 -2.77 -0.22
C GLY A 151 4.71 -3.16 -0.29
N GLN A 152 4.33 -4.31 0.25
CA GLN A 152 2.92 -4.77 0.32
C GLN A 152 2.15 -4.11 1.48
N GLY A 153 2.48 -2.85 1.78
CA GLY A 153 2.00 -2.11 2.94
C GLY A 153 0.50 -1.84 2.91
N VAL A 154 -0.07 -1.63 4.09
CA VAL A 154 -1.47 -1.28 4.33
C VAL A 154 -1.54 -0.38 5.56
N SER A 155 -2.62 0.39 5.75
CA SER A 155 -2.80 1.18 6.97
C SER A 155 -2.92 0.29 8.21
N ASP A 156 -2.30 0.75 9.30
CA ASP A 156 -2.46 0.22 10.65
C ASP A 156 -3.92 0.15 11.11
N ILE A 157 -4.77 1.11 10.72
CA ILE A 157 -6.21 1.11 11.03
C ILE A 157 -6.91 -0.10 10.39
N VAL A 158 -6.58 -0.44 9.14
CA VAL A 158 -7.13 -1.63 8.48
C VAL A 158 -6.71 -2.89 9.21
N LEU A 159 -5.42 -3.02 9.55
CA LEU A 159 -4.90 -4.17 10.30
C LEU A 159 -5.54 -4.29 11.68
N PHE A 160 -5.77 -3.18 12.37
CA PHE A 160 -6.45 -3.17 13.66
C PHE A 160 -7.91 -3.64 13.54
N GLY A 161 -8.66 -3.14 12.55
CA GLY A 161 -10.01 -3.63 12.28
C GLY A 161 -10.05 -5.12 11.93
N ARG A 162 -9.01 -5.63 11.23
CA ARG A 162 -8.87 -7.08 10.98
C ARG A 162 -8.59 -7.87 12.24
N ILE A 163 -7.74 -7.37 13.13
CA ILE A 163 -7.51 -7.99 14.44
C ILE A 163 -8.83 -8.17 15.18
N GLN A 164 -9.67 -7.11 15.25
CA GLN A 164 -10.98 -7.20 15.91
C GLN A 164 -11.87 -8.27 15.29
N ALA A 165 -12.00 -8.27 13.95
CA ALA A 165 -12.78 -9.28 13.23
C ALA A 165 -12.26 -10.72 13.42
N LEU A 166 -10.95 -10.90 13.54
CA LEU A 166 -10.33 -12.19 13.86
C LEU A 166 -10.60 -12.62 15.30
N GLY A 167 -10.72 -11.67 16.22
CA GLY A 167 -11.19 -11.91 17.59
C GLY A 167 -12.63 -12.42 17.62
N ASP A 168 -13.53 -11.73 16.92
CA ASP A 168 -14.94 -12.11 16.83
C ASP A 168 -15.12 -13.50 16.21
N ALA A 169 -14.26 -13.87 15.26
CA ALA A 169 -14.24 -15.19 14.62
C ALA A 169 -13.53 -16.28 15.44
N GLY A 170 -12.92 -15.94 16.58
CA GLY A 170 -12.16 -16.87 17.43
C GLY A 170 -10.80 -17.30 16.87
N ASN A 171 -10.32 -16.63 15.82
CA ASN A 171 -8.98 -16.87 15.25
C ASN A 171 -7.86 -16.20 16.06
N LEU A 172 -8.20 -15.21 16.88
CA LEU A 172 -7.33 -14.59 17.87
C LEU A 172 -8.11 -14.47 19.19
N GLU A 173 -7.41 -14.55 20.31
CA GLU A 173 -7.97 -14.13 21.59
C GLU A 173 -7.62 -12.66 21.81
N ILE A 174 -8.59 -11.86 22.28
CA ILE A 174 -8.44 -10.42 22.48
C ILE A 174 -8.95 -10.05 23.87
N LYS A 175 -8.23 -9.18 24.57
CA LYS A 175 -8.68 -8.54 25.82
C LYS A 175 -8.16 -7.11 25.91
N GLY A 176 -8.76 -6.31 26.78
CA GLY A 176 -8.34 -4.92 27.03
C GLY A 176 -9.52 -3.94 26.99
N PRO A 177 -9.44 -2.81 27.70
CA PRO A 177 -10.60 -1.96 27.96
C PRO A 177 -10.80 -0.81 26.97
N GLY A 178 -9.84 -0.57 26.06
CA GLY A 178 -9.72 0.74 25.40
C GLY A 178 -10.20 0.80 23.95
N PRO A 179 -10.46 2.02 23.43
CA PRO A 179 -10.92 2.22 22.06
C PRO A 179 -9.81 2.12 21.00
N GLY A 180 -8.54 2.02 21.40
CA GLY A 180 -7.38 2.11 20.50
C GLY A 180 -6.48 0.87 20.51
N MET A 181 -5.73 0.68 19.41
CA MET A 181 -4.83 -0.47 19.21
C MET A 181 -3.72 -0.64 20.26
N ARG A 182 -3.45 0.37 21.09
CA ARG A 182 -2.46 0.31 22.17
C ARG A 182 -3.03 -0.26 23.47
N ASP A 183 -4.35 -0.29 23.59
CA ASP A 183 -5.06 -0.71 24.80
C ASP A 183 -5.60 -2.14 24.70
N TYR A 184 -5.51 -2.75 23.52
CA TYR A 184 -5.82 -4.16 23.29
C TYR A 184 -4.58 -5.03 23.39
N GLU A 185 -4.72 -6.17 24.04
CA GLU A 185 -3.78 -7.28 24.00
C GLU A 185 -4.38 -8.43 23.20
N ILE A 186 -3.56 -9.11 22.41
CA ILE A 186 -3.94 -10.26 21.60
C ILE A 186 -2.98 -11.42 21.78
N ARG A 187 -3.46 -12.62 21.44
CA ARG A 187 -2.65 -13.83 21.27
C ARG A 187 -3.32 -14.80 20.31
N LYS A 188 -2.56 -15.78 19.83
CA LYS A 188 -3.12 -16.98 19.18
C LYS A 188 -3.99 -17.76 20.17
N PRO A 189 -5.09 -18.38 19.72
CA PRO A 189 -5.87 -19.27 20.56
C PRO A 189 -4.96 -20.35 21.13
N THR A 190 -5.09 -20.59 22.43
CA THR A 190 -4.46 -21.77 23.02
C THR A 190 -5.23 -22.97 22.48
N ALA A 191 -4.56 -23.93 21.83
CA ALA A 191 -5.22 -25.16 21.42
C ALA A 191 -5.92 -25.75 22.64
N GLY A 192 -7.26 -25.73 22.64
CA GLY A 192 -8.02 -26.37 23.68
C GLY A 192 -7.73 -27.85 23.61
N LEU A 193 -7.14 -28.39 24.69
CA LEU A 193 -7.51 -29.70 25.19
C LEU A 193 -9.05 -29.76 25.18
N THR A 194 -9.62 -30.27 24.09
CA THR A 194 -10.99 -30.78 24.11
C THR A 194 -10.97 -31.96 25.07
N ALA A 195 -11.48 -31.74 26.28
CA ALA A 195 -11.92 -32.80 27.17
C ALA A 195 -13.15 -33.49 26.58
#